data_AF-A0A1L8ZDT9-F1
#
_entry.id   AF-A0A1L8ZDT9-F1
#
_cell.length_a   1.000
_cell.length_b   1.000
_cell.length_c   1.000
_cell.angle_alpha   90.00
_cell.angle_beta   90.00
_cell.angle_gamma   90.00
#
_symmetry.space_group_name_H-M   'P 1'
#
loop_
_entity.id
_entity.type
_entity.pdbx_description
1 polymer ?
#
loop_
_entity_poly.entity_id
_entity_poly.type
_entity_poly.pdbx_seq_one_letter_code
_entity_poly.pdbx_strand_id
1 'polypeptide(L)' 'MIGHVNVPKISKDITSMSKSIVNIIRENLNITSIMMTDSYDMGAITRSFSNIENAIKKSLSSGVNIVLVP' A
#
# COMPACT_ATOMS: atom_id res chain seq x y z
N MET A 1 -4.19 -1.85 9.07
CA MET A 1 -3.44 -2.60 8.05
C MET A 1 -4.08 -2.34 6.69
N ILE A 2 -3.30 -2.15 5.63
CA ILE A 2 -3.78 -1.89 4.26
C ILE A 2 -3.53 -3.14 3.41
N GLY A 3 -4.60 -3.78 2.94
CA GLY A 3 -4.53 -4.95 2.08
C GLY A 3 -4.04 -4.66 0.66
N HIS A 4 -3.77 -5.72 -0.09
CA HIS A 4 -3.36 -5.65 -1.50
C HIS A 4 -4.56 -5.86 -2.44
N VAL A 5 -5.33 -4.79 -2.69
CA VAL A 5 -6.54 -4.83 -3.51
C VAL A 5 -6.46 -3.81 -4.65
N ASN A 6 -7.07 -4.14 -5.79
CA ASN A 6 -7.26 -3.20 -6.90
C ASN A 6 -8.58 -2.44 -6.75
N VAL A 7 -8.50 -1.10 -6.72
CA VAL A 7 -9.68 -0.22 -6.67
C VAL A 7 -9.60 0.80 -7.81
N PRO A 8 -9.80 0.36 -9.08
CA PRO A 8 -9.42 1.12 -10.28
C PRO A 8 -10.19 2.44 -10.47
N LYS A 9 -11.36 2.58 -9.83
CA LYS A 9 -12.13 3.83 -9.84
C LYS A 9 -11.51 4.93 -8.97
N ILE A 10 -10.60 4.58 -8.06
CA ILE A 10 -9.93 5.52 -7.14
C ILE A 10 -8.45 5.64 -7.47
N SER A 11 -7.77 4.52 -7.73
CA SER A 11 -6.35 4.49 -8.06
C SER A 11 -6.01 3.33 -8.98
N LYS A 12 -5.04 3.56 -9.87
CA LYS A 12 -4.45 2.49 -10.69
C LYS A 12 -3.44 1.64 -9.91
N ASP A 13 -3.01 2.12 -8.75
CA ASP A 13 -2.11 1.39 -7.86
C ASP A 13 -2.89 0.46 -6.95
N ILE A 14 -2.25 -0.63 -6.53
CA ILE A 14 -2.74 -1.46 -5.43
C ILE A 14 -2.83 -0.60 -4.17
N THR A 15 -3.89 -0.79 -3.39
CA THR A 15 -4.24 0.02 -2.22
C THR A 15 -3.09 0.26 -1.24
N SER A 16 -2.26 -0.74 -0.96
CA SER A 16 -1.10 -0.64 -0.06
C SER A 16 0.04 0.26 -0.57
N MET A 17 0.03 0.59 -1.87
CA MET A 17 1.04 1.42 -2.56
C MET A 17 0.45 2.73 -3.09
N SER A 18 -0.84 2.98 -2.84
CA SER A 18 -1.57 4.08 -3.46
C SER A 18 -1.60 5.31 -2.55
N LYS A 19 -0.96 6.40 -3.00
CA LYS A 19 -0.99 7.68 -2.28
C LYS A 19 -2.42 8.22 -2.13
N SER A 20 -3.28 8.04 -3.14
CA SER A 20 -4.68 8.46 -3.08
C SER A 20 -5.44 7.73 -1.98
N ILE A 21 -5.24 6.43 -1.83
CA ILE A 21 -5.86 5.64 -0.76
C ILE A 21 -5.32 6.04 0.61
N VAL A 22 -4.00 6.22 0.73
CA VAL A 22 -3.37 6.70 1.96
C VAL A 22 -3.91 8.07 2.37
N ASN A 23 -4.03 9.01 1.43
CA ASN A 23 -4.59 10.33 1.70
C ASN A 23 -6.05 10.26 2.13
N ILE A 24 -6.89 9.41 1.52
CA ILE A 24 -8.26 9.20 1.99
C ILE A 24 -8.27 8.76 3.46
N ILE A 25 -7.39 7.84 3.85
CA ILE A 25 -7.30 7.36 5.24
C ILE A 25 -6.81 8.47 6.18
N ARG A 26 -5.76 9.20 5.78
CA ARG A 26 -5.15 10.26 6.61
C ARG A 26 -6.01 11.50 6.74
N GLU A 27 -6.51 12.00 5.61
CA GLU A 27 -7.11 13.32 5.48
C GLU A 27 -8.63 13.23 5.60
N ASN A 28 -9.27 12.32 4.86
CA ASN A 28 -10.74 12.26 4.81
C ASN A 28 -11.32 11.49 6.00
N LEU A 29 -10.66 10.40 6.42
CA LEU A 29 -11.06 9.62 7.59
C LEU A 29 -10.39 10.10 8.88
N ASN A 30 -9.45 11.04 8.79
CA ASN A 30 -8.71 11.61 9.92
C ASN A 30 -8.01 10.56 10.81
N ILE A 31 -7.48 9.49 10.21
CA ILE A 31 -6.78 8.43 10.94
C ILE A 31 -5.27 8.74 10.92
N THR A 32 -4.73 9.12 12.07
CA THR A 32 -3.32 9.50 12.24
C THR A 32 -2.44 8.39 12.84
N SER A 33 -3.03 7.25 13.21
CA SER A 33 -2.32 6.08 13.74
C SER A 33 -1.36 5.43 12.73
N ILE A 34 -0.54 4.49 13.19
CA ILE A 34 0.41 3.75 12.34
C ILE A 34 -0.35 2.96 11.26
N MET A 35 0.08 3.10 10.01
CA MET A 35 -0.38 2.29 8.89
C MET A 35 0.70 1.31 8.46
N MET A 36 0.28 0.06 8.34
CA MET A 36 1.10 -1.09 7.97
C MET A 36 0.50 -1.75 6.74
N THR A 37 1.31 -2.22 5.79
CA THR A 37 0.84 -3.07 4.68
C THR A 37 0.50 -4.47 5.17
N ASP A 38 -0.31 -5.20 4.40
CA ASP A 38 -0.32 -6.65 4.45
C ASP A 38 1.03 -7.23 3.96
N SER A 39 1.20 -8.54 4.05
CA SER A 39 2.44 -9.25 3.72
C SER A 39 2.83 -9.12 2.25
N TYR A 40 4.08 -8.73 2.01
CA TYR A 40 4.65 -8.64 0.67
C TYR A 40 4.90 -9.99 -0.01
N ASP A 41 4.82 -11.11 0.72
CA ASP A 41 4.87 -12.46 0.15
C ASP A 41 3.56 -12.87 -0.52
N MET A 42 2.48 -12.09 -0.35
CA MET A 42 1.20 -12.41 -0.96
C MET A 42 1.28 -12.40 -2.50
N GLY A 43 0.57 -13.34 -3.12
CA GLY A 43 0.47 -13.46 -4.58
C GLY A 43 0.01 -12.20 -5.30
N ALA A 44 -0.75 -11.33 -4.63
CA ALA A 44 -1.17 -10.03 -5.17
C ALA A 44 0.02 -9.10 -5.46
N ILE A 45 1.13 -9.25 -4.72
CA ILE A 45 2.38 -8.50 -4.90
C ILE A 45 3.37 -9.32 -5.72
N THR A 46 3.70 -10.54 -5.28
CA THR A 46 4.77 -11.35 -5.90
C THR A 46 4.50 -11.73 -7.36
N ARG A 47 3.23 -11.77 -7.80
CA ARG A 47 2.88 -11.98 -9.22
C ARG A 47 2.79 -10.70 -10.04
N SER A 48 2.65 -9.55 -9.39
CA SER A 48 2.42 -8.25 -10.04
C SER A 48 3.70 -7.41 -10.12
N PHE A 49 4.71 -7.69 -9.29
CA PHE A 49 5.96 -6.96 -9.24
C PHE A 49 7.15 -7.91 -9.30
N SER A 50 7.99 -7.75 -10.32
CA SER A 50 9.25 -8.48 -10.45
C SER A 50 10.36 -7.92 -9.55
N ASN A 51 10.26 -6.65 -9.15
CA ASN A 51 11.21 -6.00 -8.25
C ASN A 51 10.48 -5.57 -6.97
N ILE A 52 10.67 -6.36 -5.91
CA ILE A 52 10.02 -6.14 -4.62
C ILE A 52 10.52 -4.87 -3.92
N GLU A 53 11.79 -4.51 -4.09
CA GLU A 53 12.39 -3.31 -3.51
C GLU A 53 11.67 -2.04 -4.00
N ASN A 54 11.37 -1.99 -5.30
CA ASN A 54 10.61 -0.88 -5.89
C ASN A 54 9.18 -0.80 -5.33
N ALA A 55 8.51 -1.94 -5.11
CA ALA A 55 7.19 -1.98 -4.50
C ALA A 55 7.22 -1.48 -3.04
N ILE A 56 8.24 -1.88 -2.26
CA ILE A 56 8.46 -1.42 -0.88
C ILE A 56 8.67 0.10 -0.87
N LYS A 57 9.59 0.61 -1.69
CA LYS A 57 9.86 2.06 -1.83
C LYS A 57 8.61 2.84 -2.22
N LYS A 58 7.78 2.29 -3.11
CA LYS A 58 6.51 2.89 -3.51
C LYS A 58 5.51 2.97 -2.36
N SER A 59 5.38 1.93 -1.54
CA SER A 59 4.51 1.97 -0.35
C SER A 59 4.93 3.02 0.66
N LEU A 60 6.22 3.08 0.98
CA LEU A 60 6.74 4.08 1.91
C LEU A 60 6.52 5.50 1.36
N SER A 61 6.78 5.71 0.07
CA SER A 61 6.55 7.00 -0.60
C SER A 61 5.07 7.39 -0.68
N SER A 62 4.16 6.41 -0.58
CA SER A 62 2.72 6.66 -0.55
C SER A 62 2.23 7.17 0.81
N GLY A 63 3.05 7.09 1.87
CA GLY A 63 2.73 7.53 3.22
C GLY A 63 2.40 6.41 4.20
N VAL A 64 2.58 5.15 3.81
CA VAL A 64 2.54 4.00 4.73
C VAL A 64 3.76 4.02 5.66
N ASN A 65 3.59 3.66 6.93
CA ASN A 65 4.67 3.71 7.92
C ASN A 65 5.52 2.44 7.94
N ILE A 66 4.87 1.27 7.84
CA ILE A 66 5.52 -0.03 7.96
C ILE A 66 5.14 -0.90 6.76
N VAL A 67 6.14 -1.50 6.12
CA VAL A 67 5.94 -2.54 5.10
C VAL A 67 6.25 -3.89 5.72
N LEU A 68 5.29 -4.82 5.68
CA LEU A 68 5.47 -6.16 6.21
C LEU A 68 6.16 -7.04 5.17
N VAL A 69 7.43 -7.37 5.41
CA VAL A 69 8.23 -8.33 4.63
C VAL A 69 8.52 -9.52 5.54
N PRO A 70 7.90 -10.69 5.31
CA PRO A 70 8.18 -11.91 6.08
C PRO A 70 9.56 -12.52 5.83
#